data_AF-A0A3A9SWF4-F1
#
_entry.id   AF-A0A3A9SWF4-F1
#
_cell.length_a   1.000
_cell.length_b   1.000
_cell.length_c   1.000
_cell.angle_alpha   90.00
_cell.angle_beta   90.00
_cell.angle_gamma   90.00
#
_symmetry.space_group_name_H-M   'P 1'
#
loop_
_entity.id
_entity.type
_entity.pdbx_description
1 polymer ?
#
loop_
_entity_poly.entity_id
_entity_poly.type
_entity_poly.pdbx_seq_one_letter_code
_entity_poly.pdbx_strand_id
1 'polypeptide(L)'
;MNKYLCGKGFDLIAGRFYRYITASFLHENLFHLAANCLGLYFITIYLDGKINSVAIAVFAIISATVSNMIFSLIYRWTESFVGGSVIIYSIIGLIVIMQLRCRDSAPFMLGTWYGNWTLGYFILANVINGSAKRADISSIMIHGISFAVGMVIGAIILITGMIRV
;
A
#
# COMPACT_ATOMS: atom_id res chain seq x y z
N MET A 1 -7.66 -19.50 -3.50
CA MET A 1 -6.63 -18.50 -3.84
C MET A 1 -5.58 -19.11 -4.76
N ASN A 2 -5.06 -18.39 -5.76
CA ASN A 2 -4.11 -18.94 -6.74
C ASN A 2 -2.75 -19.23 -6.09
N LYS A 3 -2.42 -20.52 -5.90
CA LYS A 3 -1.18 -21.00 -5.27
C LYS A 3 0.11 -20.62 -6.00
N TYR A 4 0.01 -20.17 -7.26
CA TYR A 4 1.16 -19.86 -8.11
C TYR A 4 1.55 -18.38 -8.11
N LEU A 5 0.62 -17.50 -7.72
CA LEU A 5 0.76 -16.04 -7.82
C LEU A 5 0.67 -15.33 -6.46
N CYS A 6 0.15 -15.98 -5.41
CA CYS A 6 0.13 -15.39 -4.08
C CYS A 6 1.54 -15.26 -3.49
N GLY A 7 1.72 -14.21 -2.67
CA GLY A 7 2.90 -14.04 -1.84
C GLY A 7 3.00 -15.16 -0.81
N LYS A 8 4.21 -15.53 -0.42
CA LYS A 8 4.49 -16.52 0.62
C LYS A 8 5.56 -16.02 1.56
N GLY A 9 5.61 -16.56 2.76
CA GLY A 9 6.75 -16.37 3.66
C GLY A 9 8.06 -16.77 2.98
N PHE A 10 9.16 -16.14 3.39
CA PHE A 10 10.47 -16.29 2.74
C PHE A 10 10.91 -17.75 2.62
N ASP A 11 10.68 -18.57 3.65
CA ASP A 11 11.08 -19.98 3.65
C ASP A 11 10.20 -20.85 2.73
N LEU A 12 9.03 -20.35 2.34
CA LEU A 12 8.07 -21.04 1.47
C LEU A 12 8.01 -20.48 0.04
N ILE A 13 8.67 -19.36 -0.25
CA ILE A 13 8.64 -18.70 -1.57
C ILE A 13 9.43 -19.49 -2.64
N ALA A 14 10.40 -20.32 -2.21
CA ALA A 14 11.23 -21.18 -3.05
C ALA A 14 11.82 -20.45 -4.28
N GLY A 15 12.39 -19.26 -4.07
CA GLY A 15 13.02 -18.43 -5.12
C GLY A 15 12.05 -17.72 -6.08
N ARG A 16 10.72 -17.88 -5.92
CA ARG A 16 9.71 -17.30 -6.81
C ARG A 16 9.35 -15.87 -6.44
N PHE A 17 10.33 -14.97 -6.45
CA PHE A 17 10.20 -13.60 -5.95
C PHE A 17 9.20 -12.71 -6.71
N TYR A 18 8.86 -13.06 -7.95
CA TYR A 18 7.78 -12.39 -8.70
C TYR A 18 6.44 -12.38 -7.93
N ARG A 19 6.25 -13.35 -7.01
CA ARG A 19 5.07 -13.45 -6.15
C ARG A 19 4.90 -12.26 -5.21
N TYR A 20 5.98 -11.57 -4.83
CA TYR A 20 5.88 -10.34 -4.03
C TYR A 20 5.34 -9.17 -4.83
N ILE A 21 5.46 -9.20 -6.16
CA ILE A 21 4.82 -8.22 -7.04
C ILE A 21 3.35 -8.62 -7.23
N THR A 22 3.08 -9.87 -7.62
CA THR A 22 1.73 -10.31 -7.97
C THR A 22 0.78 -10.38 -6.77
N ALA A 23 1.28 -10.58 -5.55
CA ALA A 23 0.48 -10.59 -4.33
C ALA A 23 -0.38 -9.32 -4.17
N SER A 24 0.15 -8.16 -4.59
CA SER A 24 -0.54 -6.87 -4.49
C SER A 24 -1.70 -6.69 -5.48
N PHE A 25 -1.82 -7.56 -6.48
CA PHE A 25 -2.87 -7.51 -7.49
C PHE A 25 -3.94 -8.59 -7.29
N LEU A 26 -3.71 -9.51 -6.35
CA LEU A 26 -4.64 -10.59 -6.02
C LEU A 26 -5.52 -10.19 -4.84
N HIS A 27 -6.74 -10.72 -4.83
CA HIS A 27 -7.73 -10.46 -3.79
C HIS A 27 -8.43 -11.78 -3.43
N GLU A 28 -8.81 -11.91 -2.16
CA GLU A 28 -9.44 -13.13 -1.64
C GLU A 28 -10.89 -13.26 -2.09
N ASN A 29 -11.57 -12.14 -2.28
CA ASN A 29 -12.98 -12.05 -2.66
C ASN A 29 -13.29 -10.66 -3.26
N LEU A 30 -14.51 -10.51 -3.78
CA LEU A 30 -14.97 -9.29 -4.43
C LEU A 30 -15.06 -8.10 -3.46
N PHE A 31 -15.41 -8.32 -2.20
CA PHE A 31 -15.46 -7.26 -1.18
C PHE A 31 -14.07 -6.65 -0.95
N HIS A 32 -13.05 -7.50 -0.77
CA HIS A 32 -11.66 -7.07 -0.60
C HIS A 32 -11.17 -6.30 -1.84
N LEU A 33 -11.49 -6.76 -3.05
CA LEU A 33 -11.19 -6.03 -4.28
C LEU A 33 -11.88 -4.66 -4.33
N ALA A 34 -13.19 -4.61 -4.10
CA ALA A 34 -13.97 -3.37 -4.15
C ALA A 34 -13.46 -2.34 -3.12
N ALA A 35 -13.17 -2.78 -1.89
CA ALA A 35 -12.61 -1.92 -0.85
C ALA A 35 -11.26 -1.31 -1.29
N ASN A 36 -10.38 -2.11 -1.90
CA ASN A 36 -9.08 -1.62 -2.39
C ASN A 36 -9.25 -0.70 -3.61
N CYS A 37 -10.16 -0.99 -4.54
CA CYS A 37 -10.46 -0.08 -5.65
C CYS A 37 -10.97 1.28 -5.15
N LEU A 38 -11.86 1.29 -4.15
CA LEU A 38 -12.34 2.53 -3.52
C LEU A 38 -11.23 3.27 -2.79
N GLY A 39 -10.41 2.58 -2.01
CA GLY A 39 -9.25 3.16 -1.32
C GLY A 39 -8.28 3.81 -2.30
N LEU A 40 -7.94 3.10 -3.39
CA LEU A 40 -7.06 3.62 -4.44
C LEU A 40 -7.68 4.82 -5.17
N TYR A 41 -8.97 4.76 -5.51
CA TYR A 41 -9.67 5.87 -6.16
C TYR A 41 -9.57 7.17 -5.34
N PHE A 42 -9.93 7.12 -4.05
CA PHE A 42 -9.94 8.33 -3.23
C PHE A 42 -8.56 8.90 -2.94
N ILE A 43 -7.54 8.07 -2.69
CA ILE A 43 -6.18 8.60 -2.49
C ILE A 43 -5.63 9.26 -3.76
N THR A 44 -5.98 8.73 -4.94
CA THR A 44 -5.52 9.30 -6.21
C THR A 44 -6.18 10.63 -6.56
N ILE A 45 -7.41 10.91 -6.10
CA ILE A 45 -8.04 12.24 -6.25
C ILE A 45 -7.17 13.33 -5.61
N TYR A 46 -6.57 13.05 -4.45
CA TYR A 46 -5.66 14.03 -3.83
C TYR A 46 -4.39 14.24 -4.67
N LEU A 47 -3.84 13.17 -5.24
CA LEU A 47 -2.59 13.20 -5.99
C LEU A 47 -2.74 13.70 -7.43
N ASP A 48 -3.98 13.77 -7.93
CA ASP A 48 -4.27 14.24 -9.27
C ASP A 48 -3.75 15.67 -9.47
N GLY A 49 -3.08 15.88 -10.60
CA GLY A 49 -2.37 17.12 -10.92
C GLY A 49 -1.13 17.44 -10.07
N LYS A 50 -0.82 16.70 -9.00
CA LYS A 50 0.38 16.91 -8.16
C LYS A 50 1.55 16.03 -8.56
N ILE A 51 1.27 14.76 -8.88
CA ILE A 51 2.28 13.79 -9.30
C ILE A 51 1.78 13.09 -10.57
N ASN A 52 2.68 12.88 -11.52
CA ASN A 52 2.39 12.09 -12.70
C ASN A 52 1.88 10.67 -12.34
N SER A 53 0.78 10.23 -12.94
CA SER A 53 0.14 8.96 -12.61
C SER A 53 1.04 7.73 -12.84
N VAL A 54 1.93 7.76 -13.84
CA VAL A 54 2.91 6.69 -14.07
C VAL A 54 3.94 6.65 -12.94
N ALA A 55 4.39 7.81 -12.48
CA ALA A 55 5.31 7.90 -11.34
C ALA A 55 4.66 7.35 -10.06
N ILE A 56 3.39 7.66 -9.80
CA ILE A 56 2.62 7.09 -8.67
C ILE A 56 2.55 5.56 -8.81
N ALA A 57 2.22 5.05 -10.00
CA ALA A 57 2.09 3.61 -10.23
C ALA A 57 3.43 2.88 -10.01
N VAL A 58 4.53 3.38 -10.58
CA VAL A 58 5.87 2.82 -10.41
C VAL A 58 6.29 2.86 -8.94
N PHE A 59 6.13 4.00 -8.28
CA PHE A 59 6.41 4.16 -6.85
C PHE A 59 5.65 3.12 -6.02
N ALA A 60 4.35 2.98 -6.28
CA ALA A 60 3.50 2.14 -5.47
C ALA A 60 3.79 0.65 -5.68
N ILE A 61 4.10 0.23 -6.92
CA ILE A 61 4.51 -1.15 -7.22
C ILE A 61 5.83 -1.49 -6.52
N ILE A 62 6.83 -0.60 -6.61
CA ILE A 62 8.13 -0.81 -5.96
C ILE A 62 7.96 -0.87 -4.44
N SER A 63 7.27 0.10 -3.85
CA SER A 63 7.05 0.18 -2.40
C SER A 63 6.26 -1.01 -1.88
N ALA A 64 5.20 -1.42 -2.56
CA ALA A 64 4.43 -2.61 -2.20
C ALA A 64 5.26 -3.90 -2.32
N THR A 65 6.10 -4.02 -3.34
CA THR A 65 6.99 -5.19 -3.52
C THR A 65 8.00 -5.28 -2.38
N VAL A 66 8.66 -4.16 -2.03
CA VAL A 66 9.58 -4.09 -0.89
C VAL A 66 8.86 -4.42 0.42
N SER A 67 7.64 -3.92 0.60
CA SER A 67 6.84 -4.19 1.79
C SER A 67 6.47 -5.68 1.91
N ASN A 68 6.05 -6.30 0.81
CA ASN A 68 5.77 -7.74 0.75
C ASN A 68 7.02 -8.58 1.05
N MET A 69 8.20 -8.15 0.56
CA MET A 69 9.47 -8.79 0.89
C MET A 69 9.78 -8.72 2.38
N ILE A 70 9.69 -7.52 2.99
CA ILE A 70 9.93 -7.33 4.44
C ILE A 70 8.94 -8.15 5.25
N PHE A 71 7.65 -8.10 4.90
CA PHE A 71 6.62 -8.89 5.57
C PHE A 71 6.92 -10.39 5.50
N SER A 72 7.36 -10.89 4.35
CA SER A 72 7.71 -12.30 4.18
C SER A 72 8.91 -12.76 5.01
N LEU A 73 9.83 -11.84 5.35
CA LEU A 73 10.98 -12.12 6.21
C LEU A 73 10.58 -12.19 7.69
N ILE A 74 9.52 -11.48 8.08
CA ILE A 74 8.95 -11.52 9.44
C ILE A 74 8.05 -12.76 9.59
N TYR A 75 7.16 -12.97 8.63
CA TYR A 75 6.21 -14.09 8.59
C TYR A 75 6.71 -15.20 7.66
N ARG A 76 7.85 -15.78 8.03
CA ARG A 76 8.65 -16.69 7.18
C ARG A 76 7.93 -17.94 6.70
N TRP A 77 6.96 -18.43 7.46
CA TRP A 77 6.21 -19.66 7.21
C TRP A 77 4.76 -19.42 6.77
N THR A 78 4.41 -18.18 6.41
CA THR A 78 3.05 -17.89 5.93
C THR A 78 2.80 -18.54 4.57
N GLU A 79 1.75 -19.36 4.49
CA GLU A 79 1.41 -20.12 3.28
C GLU A 79 0.93 -19.25 2.13
N SER A 80 0.28 -18.14 2.44
CA SER A 80 -0.20 -17.20 1.43
C SER A 80 -0.56 -15.84 2.02
N PHE A 81 -0.27 -14.77 1.29
CA PHE A 81 -0.83 -13.44 1.52
C PHE A 81 -1.09 -12.72 0.19
N VAL A 82 -2.14 -11.89 0.14
CA VAL A 82 -2.56 -11.10 -1.02
C VAL A 82 -3.28 -9.83 -0.58
N GLY A 83 -3.40 -8.85 -1.47
CA GLY A 83 -4.27 -7.69 -1.30
C GLY A 83 -3.63 -6.42 -1.84
N GLY A 84 -4.43 -5.55 -2.45
CA GLY A 84 -3.98 -4.23 -2.93
C GLY A 84 -3.74 -3.19 -1.84
N SER A 85 -4.08 -3.47 -0.58
CA SER A 85 -3.89 -2.52 0.53
C SER A 85 -2.42 -2.12 0.73
N VAL A 86 -1.45 -3.00 0.45
CA VAL A 86 -0.01 -2.70 0.47
C VAL A 86 0.35 -1.49 -0.40
N ILE A 87 -0.28 -1.39 -1.59
CA ILE A 87 -0.11 -0.27 -2.53
C ILE A 87 -0.70 1.00 -1.92
N ILE A 88 -1.93 0.91 -1.39
CA ILE A 88 -2.65 2.05 -0.81
C ILE A 88 -1.89 2.63 0.38
N TYR A 89 -1.46 1.79 1.34
CA TYR A 89 -0.71 2.25 2.50
C TYR A 89 0.63 2.86 2.13
N SER A 90 1.31 2.32 1.11
CA SER A 90 2.53 2.94 0.57
C SER A 90 2.26 4.34 0.01
N ILE A 91 1.16 4.53 -0.72
CA ILE A 91 0.75 5.84 -1.25
C ILE A 91 0.34 6.79 -0.12
N ILE A 92 -0.37 6.31 0.90
CA ILE A 92 -0.68 7.15 2.08
C ILE A 92 0.60 7.60 2.78
N GLY A 93 1.61 6.73 2.89
CA GLY A 93 2.94 7.09 3.38
C GLY A 93 3.60 8.18 2.52
N LEU A 94 3.50 8.09 1.20
CA LEU A 94 3.96 9.14 0.28
C LEU A 94 3.23 10.48 0.54
N ILE A 95 1.91 10.46 0.69
CA ILE A 95 1.12 11.66 0.97
C ILE A 95 1.59 12.32 2.27
N VAL A 96 1.82 11.55 3.32
CA VAL A 96 2.32 12.07 4.61
C VAL A 96 3.69 12.73 4.43
N ILE A 97 4.64 12.09 3.75
CA ILE A 97 5.96 12.70 3.57
C ILE A 97 5.89 13.94 2.66
N MET A 98 5.00 13.98 1.67
CA MET A 98 4.72 15.19 0.89
C MET A 98 4.23 16.34 1.80
N GLN A 99 3.32 16.07 2.74
CA GLN A 99 2.86 17.12 3.68
C GLN A 99 4.01 17.69 4.52
N LEU A 100 4.99 16.85 4.86
CA LEU A 100 6.13 17.25 5.69
C LEU A 100 7.21 18.01 4.90
N ARG A 101 7.32 17.77 3.60
CA ARG A 101 8.46 18.23 2.77
C ARG A 101 8.10 19.21 1.66
N CYS A 102 6.89 19.14 1.12
CA CYS A 102 6.41 19.95 0.01
C CYS A 102 5.44 21.02 0.51
N ARG A 103 5.96 22.01 1.26
CA ARG A 103 5.13 23.04 1.92
C ARG A 103 4.33 23.92 0.95
N ASP A 104 4.80 24.05 -0.28
CA ASP A 104 4.13 24.83 -1.33
C ASP A 104 3.01 24.04 -2.02
N SER A 105 2.94 22.71 -1.79
CA SER A 105 1.88 21.87 -2.35
C SER A 105 0.57 22.02 -1.56
N ALA A 106 -0.56 21.93 -2.25
CA ALA A 106 -1.86 22.03 -1.59
C ALA A 106 -2.02 20.93 -0.52
N PRO A 107 -2.43 21.29 0.71
CA PRO A 107 -2.45 20.36 1.83
C PRO A 107 -3.51 19.27 1.64
N PHE A 108 -3.27 18.11 2.25
CA PHE A 108 -4.27 17.07 2.39
C PHE A 108 -5.35 17.53 3.39
N MET A 109 -6.61 17.57 2.97
CA MET A 109 -7.71 18.13 3.76
C MET A 109 -8.69 17.05 4.23
N LEU A 110 -8.78 16.88 5.54
CA LEU A 110 -9.92 16.19 6.17
C LEU A 110 -11.20 17.02 6.00
N GLY A 111 -12.37 16.40 6.08
CA GLY A 111 -13.66 17.03 5.80
C GLY A 111 -14.02 17.05 4.32
N THR A 112 -13.04 16.87 3.42
CA THR A 112 -13.30 16.60 2.00
C THR A 112 -13.70 15.14 1.79
N TRP A 113 -14.30 14.85 0.64
CA TRP A 113 -14.69 13.49 0.30
C TRP A 113 -13.48 12.55 0.20
N TYR A 114 -12.43 12.93 -0.55
CA TYR A 114 -11.22 12.11 -0.66
C TYR A 114 -10.53 11.92 0.71
N GLY A 115 -10.51 12.98 1.54
CA GLY A 115 -9.84 12.95 2.83
C GLY A 115 -10.52 12.02 3.82
N ASN A 116 -11.85 12.14 3.93
CA ASN A 116 -12.65 11.30 4.83
C ASN A 116 -12.63 9.83 4.41
N TRP A 117 -12.72 9.54 3.11
CA TRP A 117 -12.65 8.17 2.62
C TRP A 117 -11.27 7.55 2.80
N THR A 118 -10.20 8.31 2.58
CA THR A 118 -8.83 7.85 2.82
C THR A 118 -8.62 7.53 4.31
N LEU A 119 -9.05 8.42 5.21
CA LEU A 119 -8.94 8.18 6.65
C LEU A 119 -9.81 7.00 7.09
N GLY A 120 -11.04 6.91 6.58
CA GLY A 120 -11.95 5.79 6.84
C GLY A 120 -11.36 4.46 6.40
N TYR A 121 -10.79 4.40 5.19
CA TYR A 121 -10.08 3.22 4.70
C TYR A 121 -8.89 2.86 5.59
N PHE A 122 -8.04 3.85 5.94
CA PHE A 122 -6.86 3.65 6.78
C PHE A 122 -7.21 3.09 8.16
N ILE A 123 -8.34 3.50 8.75
CA ILE A 123 -8.79 2.94 10.03
C ILE A 123 -9.44 1.56 9.81
N LEU A 124 -10.43 1.46 8.92
CA LEU A 124 -11.24 0.26 8.75
C LEU A 124 -10.43 -0.95 8.28
N ALA A 125 -9.45 -0.77 7.39
CA ALA A 125 -8.61 -1.86 6.91
C ALA A 125 -7.73 -2.48 8.01
N ASN A 126 -7.49 -1.78 9.12
CA ASN A 126 -6.82 -2.33 10.30
C ASN A 126 -7.79 -3.02 11.28
N VAL A 127 -9.07 -2.66 11.24
CA VAL A 127 -10.11 -3.26 12.10
C VAL A 127 -10.68 -4.52 11.47
N ILE A 128 -10.91 -4.52 10.15
CA ILE A 128 -11.51 -5.62 9.38
C ILE A 128 -10.65 -5.88 8.14
N ASN A 129 -10.08 -7.08 8.05
CA ASN A 129 -9.24 -7.44 6.90
C ASN A 129 -10.07 -7.95 5.70
N GLY A 130 -9.40 -8.27 4.59
CA GLY A 130 -10.03 -8.73 3.35
C GLY A 130 -10.89 -10.00 3.48
N SER A 131 -10.64 -10.82 4.49
CA SER A 131 -11.43 -12.02 4.85
C SER A 131 -12.54 -11.73 5.88
N ALA A 132 -12.84 -10.46 6.13
CA ALA A 132 -13.74 -10.00 7.20
C ALA A 132 -13.33 -10.44 8.62
N LYS A 133 -12.06 -10.86 8.81
CA LYS A 133 -11.52 -11.13 10.15
C LYS A 133 -11.24 -9.81 10.85
N ARG A 134 -11.56 -9.75 12.13
CA ARG A 134 -11.39 -8.55 12.94
C ARG A 134 -10.04 -8.53 13.63
N ALA A 135 -9.41 -7.36 13.68
CA ALA A 135 -8.17 -7.08 14.43
C ALA A 135 -7.04 -8.11 14.19
N ASP A 136 -6.85 -8.49 12.92
CA ASP A 136 -5.78 -9.40 12.53
C ASP A 136 -4.42 -8.70 12.59
N ILE A 137 -3.58 -9.12 13.53
CA ILE A 137 -2.25 -8.55 13.77
C ILE A 137 -1.39 -8.57 12.50
N SER A 138 -1.51 -9.61 11.68
CA SER A 138 -0.73 -9.70 10.43
C SER A 138 -1.14 -8.62 9.43
N SER A 139 -2.42 -8.26 9.38
CA SER A 139 -2.94 -7.16 8.57
C SER A 139 -2.42 -5.80 9.07
N ILE A 140 -2.43 -5.57 10.39
CA ILE A 140 -1.86 -4.35 11.00
C ILE A 140 -0.37 -4.24 10.68
N MET A 141 0.37 -5.35 10.79
CA MET A 141 1.81 -5.39 10.50
C MET A 141 2.11 -5.06 9.04
N ILE A 142 1.44 -5.70 8.07
CA ILE A 142 1.71 -5.43 6.66
C ILE A 142 1.35 -4.00 6.26
N HIS A 143 0.25 -3.45 6.80
CA HIS A 143 -0.14 -2.06 6.60
C HIS A 143 0.89 -1.08 7.19
N GLY A 144 1.35 -1.33 8.41
CA GLY A 144 2.39 -0.52 9.07
C GLY A 144 3.72 -0.54 8.31
N ILE A 145 4.17 -1.71 7.86
CA ILE A 145 5.36 -1.86 7.01
C ILE A 145 5.19 -1.05 5.73
N SER A 146 4.05 -1.20 5.05
CA SER A 146 3.78 -0.52 3.78
C SER A 146 3.79 0.98 3.90
N PHE A 147 3.15 1.49 4.95
CA PHE A 147 3.15 2.92 5.26
C PHE A 147 4.57 3.45 5.51
N ALA A 148 5.35 2.75 6.33
CA ALA A 148 6.72 3.15 6.63
C ALA A 148 7.63 3.09 5.40
N VAL A 149 7.56 2.03 4.60
CA VAL A 149 8.29 1.89 3.34
C VAL A 149 7.91 3.00 2.37
N GLY A 150 6.61 3.30 2.23
CA GLY A 150 6.13 4.40 1.41
C GLY A 150 6.68 5.76 1.83
N MET A 151 6.72 6.04 3.14
CA MET A 151 7.35 7.25 3.67
C MET A 151 8.85 7.33 3.35
N VAL A 152 9.59 6.23 3.56
CA VAL A 152 11.05 6.19 3.35
C VAL A 152 11.40 6.34 1.88
N ILE A 153 10.80 5.52 1.01
CA ILE A 153 11.04 5.59 -0.44
C ILE A 153 10.55 6.93 -0.99
N GLY A 154 9.39 7.42 -0.52
CA GLY A 154 8.87 8.74 -0.89
C GLY A 154 9.84 9.86 -0.50
N ALA A 155 10.40 9.84 0.71
CA ALA A 155 11.40 10.81 1.14
C ALA A 155 12.64 10.79 0.22
N ILE A 156 13.16 9.61 -0.11
CA ILE A 156 14.32 9.44 -0.99
C ILE A 156 14.03 10.06 -2.36
N ILE A 157 12.88 9.75 -2.95
CA ILE A 157 12.48 10.22 -4.27
C ILE A 157 12.29 11.74 -4.31
N LEU A 158 11.68 12.31 -3.26
CA LEU A 158 11.50 13.77 -3.15
C LEU A 158 12.85 14.48 -2.96
N ILE A 159 13.75 13.95 -2.13
CA ILE A 159 15.09 14.51 -1.88
C ILE A 159 15.95 14.48 -3.15
N THR A 160 15.88 13.38 -3.90
CA THR A 160 16.66 13.20 -5.15
C THR A 160 16.04 13.91 -6.35
N GLY A 161 14.82 14.46 -6.23
CA GLY A 161 14.11 15.14 -7.31
C GLY A 161 13.61 14.22 -8.42
N MET A 162 13.54 12.90 -8.16
CA MET A 162 13.04 11.90 -9.11
C MET A 162 11.52 12.05 -9.37
N ILE A 163 10.78 12.60 -8.41
CA ILE A 163 9.40 13.07 -8.60
C ILE A 163 9.36 14.57 -8.26
N ARG A 164 8.73 15.34 -9.14
CA ARG A 164 8.38 16.74 -8.89
C ARG A 164 6.93 16.80 -8.42
N VAL A 165 6.71 17.54 -7.34
CA VAL A 165 5.41 17.82 -6.72
C VAL A 165 5.10 19.29 -6.91
#